data_AF-A0A5B9WPL7-F1
#
_entry.id   AF-A0A5B9WPL7-F1
#
_cell.length_a   1.000
_cell.length_b   1.000
_cell.length_c   1.000
_cell.angle_alpha   90.00
_cell.angle_beta   90.00
_cell.angle_gamma   90.00
#
_symmetry.space_group_name_H-M   'P 1'
#
loop_
_entity.id
_entity.type
_entity.pdbx_description
1 polymer ?
#
loop_
_entity_poly.entity_id
_entity_poly.type
_entity_poly.pdbx_seq_one_letter_code
_entity_poly.pdbx_strand_id
1 'polypeptide(L)'
;MKISKTRFITIFLISAFAFQFISNSLLGDEISLFPRNGEWYPGGGSSIAWKNTAGAIIYPVKYILVEPLSFLAQDPDPVPPILLIAFAIYWAAIALVLYYLCYLFRKIITRKKT
;
A
#
# COMPACT_ATOMS: atom_id res chain seq x y z
N MET A 1 20.38 -9.87 -0.30
CA MET A 1 19.31 -10.66 -0.96
C MET A 1 19.81 -11.13 -2.31
N LYS A 2 19.25 -12.20 -2.91
CA LYS A 2 19.58 -12.61 -4.30
C LYS A 2 18.87 -11.74 -5.35
N ILE A 3 17.83 -11.00 -4.94
CA ILE A 3 17.05 -10.09 -5.77
C ILE A 3 17.73 -8.72 -5.81
N SER A 4 17.83 -8.13 -7.00
CA SER A 4 18.35 -6.77 -7.19
C SER A 4 17.39 -5.73 -6.59
N LYS A 5 17.93 -4.58 -6.19
CA LYS A 5 17.15 -3.46 -5.64
C LYS A 5 16.00 -3.04 -6.58
N THR A 6 16.29 -2.86 -7.87
CA THR A 6 15.31 -2.46 -8.88
C THR A 6 14.19 -3.49 -9.00
N ARG A 7 14.52 -4.78 -9.09
CA ARG A 7 13.52 -5.85 -9.18
C ARG A 7 12.63 -5.92 -7.93
N PHE A 8 13.19 -5.70 -6.74
CA PHE A 8 12.40 -5.65 -5.51
C PHE A 8 11.40 -4.50 -5.52
N ILE A 9 11.83 -3.29 -5.88
CA ILE A 9 10.96 -2.10 -5.94
C ILE A 9 9.85 -2.30 -6.98
N THR A 10 10.17 -2.81 -8.18
CA THR A 10 9.16 -3.06 -9.23
C THR A 10 8.09 -4.05 -8.75
N ILE A 11 8.49 -5.16 -8.12
CA ILE A 11 7.54 -6.13 -7.58
C ILE A 11 6.68 -5.48 -6.49
N PHE A 12 7.30 -4.73 -5.57
CA PHE A 12 6.59 -4.05 -4.49
C PHE A 12 5.53 -3.08 -5.04
N LEU A 13 5.89 -2.25 -6.02
CA LEU A 13 4.96 -1.29 -6.63
C LEU A 13 3.78 -2.00 -7.31
N ILE A 14 4.04 -3.03 -8.13
CA ILE A 14 2.98 -3.81 -8.78
C ILE A 14 2.05 -4.43 -7.72
N SER A 15 2.62 -5.02 -6.67
CA SER A 15 1.84 -5.60 -5.57
C SER A 15 1.04 -4.56 -4.80
N ALA A 16 1.60 -3.37 -4.53
CA ALA A 16 0.92 -2.30 -3.82
C ALA A 16 -0.26 -1.75 -4.62
N PHE A 17 -0.09 -1.53 -5.94
CA PHE A 17 -1.18 -1.13 -6.82
C PHE A 17 -2.27 -2.20 -6.92
N ALA A 18 -1.89 -3.47 -7.09
CA ALA A 18 -2.84 -4.57 -7.13
C ALA A 18 -3.61 -4.71 -5.81
N PHE A 19 -2.91 -4.63 -4.67
CA PHE A 19 -3.53 -4.67 -3.34
C PHE A 19 -4.50 -3.51 -3.13
N GLN A 20 -4.11 -2.30 -3.52
CA GLN A 20 -4.96 -1.12 -3.41
C GLN A 20 -6.23 -1.28 -4.26
N PHE A 21 -6.09 -1.67 -5.52
CA PHE A 21 -7.22 -1.89 -6.43
C PHE A 21 -8.17 -2.99 -5.93
N ILE A 22 -7.64 -4.15 -5.52
CA ILE A 22 -8.43 -5.28 -5.05
C ILE A 22 -9.16 -4.90 -3.74
N SER A 23 -8.45 -4.30 -2.78
CA SER A 23 -9.05 -3.94 -1.49
C SER A 23 -10.16 -2.89 -1.63
N ASN A 24 -9.98 -1.89 -2.49
CA ASN A 24 -11.03 -0.91 -2.78
C ASN A 24 -12.20 -1.53 -3.53
N SER A 25 -11.95 -2.38 -4.52
CA SER A 25 -13.02 -3.01 -5.31
C SER A 25 -13.86 -4.00 -4.50
N LEU A 26 -13.27 -4.68 -3.50
CA LEU A 26 -13.98 -5.67 -2.67
C LEU A 26 -14.67 -5.05 -1.46
N LEU A 27 -14.03 -4.06 -0.82
CA LEU A 27 -14.50 -3.50 0.46
C LEU A 27 -15.14 -2.12 0.31
N GLY A 28 -14.82 -1.39 -0.75
CA GLY A 28 -15.39 -0.08 -1.04
C GLY A 28 -16.69 -0.17 -1.83
N ASP A 29 -17.33 0.98 -2.00
CA ASP A 29 -18.60 1.10 -2.71
C ASP A 29 -18.41 1.25 -4.23
N GLU A 30 -17.19 1.61 -4.67
CA GLU A 30 -16.86 1.84 -6.08
C GLU A 30 -15.59 1.10 -6.51
N ILE A 31 -15.58 0.63 -7.75
CA ILE A 31 -14.40 0.03 -8.40
C ILE A 31 -13.45 1.16 -8.80
N SER A 32 -12.53 1.51 -7.91
CA SER A 32 -11.57 2.57 -8.13
C SER A 32 -10.20 2.25 -7.52
N LEU A 33 -9.14 2.75 -8.16
CA LEU A 33 -7.78 2.60 -7.64
C LEU A 33 -7.55 3.52 -6.43
N PHE A 34 -8.20 4.68 -6.41
CA PHE A 34 -8.28 5.56 -5.25
C PHE A 34 -9.74 5.96 -5.01
N PRO A 35 -10.21 5.94 -3.76
CA PRO A 35 -11.57 6.31 -3.42
C PRO A 35 -11.80 7.80 -3.69
N ARG A 36 -12.87 8.14 -4.43
CA ARG A 36 -13.22 9.51 -4.85
C ARG A 36 -13.65 10.44 -3.71
N ASN A 37 -14.15 9.86 -2.62
CA ASN A 37 -14.61 10.59 -1.44
C ASN A 37 -13.48 10.86 -0.42
N GLY A 38 -12.22 10.54 -0.76
CA GLY A 38 -11.08 10.67 0.15
C GLY A 38 -11.08 9.66 1.30
N GLU A 39 -12.01 8.69 1.34
CA GLU A 39 -12.03 7.66 2.38
C GLU A 39 -10.94 6.63 2.14
N TRP A 40 -9.81 6.80 2.82
CA TRP A 40 -8.68 5.90 2.70
C TRP A 40 -8.94 4.48 3.26
N TYR A 41 -9.98 4.30 4.09
CA TYR A 41 -10.38 3.02 4.69
C TYR A 41 -11.78 2.56 4.25
N PRO A 42 -11.87 1.70 3.22
CA PRO A 42 -13.14 1.14 2.80
C PRO A 42 -13.64 0.06 3.77
N GLY A 43 -14.96 0.00 3.97
CA GLY A 43 -15.64 -1.07 4.70
C GLY A 43 -15.94 -0.80 6.17
N GLY A 44 -15.58 0.37 6.73
CA GLY A 44 -15.89 0.73 8.13
C GLY A 44 -17.38 0.82 8.48
N GLY A 45 -18.26 0.90 7.47
CA GLY A 45 -19.71 0.98 7.63
C GLY A 45 -20.49 -0.17 7.00
N SER A 46 -19.84 -1.26 6.57
CA SER A 46 -20.55 -2.34 5.88
C SER A 46 -21.43 -3.13 6.85
N SER A 47 -22.70 -3.37 6.49
CA SER A 47 -23.60 -4.28 7.22
C SER A 47 -23.20 -5.76 7.05
N ILE A 48 -22.24 -6.05 6.17
CA ILE A 48 -21.78 -7.40 5.85
C ILE A 48 -20.60 -7.76 6.75
N ALA A 49 -20.81 -8.70 7.68
CA ALA A 49 -19.84 -9.06 8.71
C ALA A 49 -18.45 -9.44 8.17
N TRP A 50 -18.36 -10.19 7.06
CA TRP A 50 -17.06 -10.59 6.51
C TRP A 50 -16.27 -9.41 5.92
N LYS A 51 -16.94 -8.35 5.43
CA LYS A 51 -16.28 -7.14 4.94
C LYS A 51 -15.64 -6.36 6.09
N ASN A 52 -16.32 -6.25 7.23
CA ASN A 52 -15.78 -5.60 8.42
C ASN A 52 -14.54 -6.35 8.95
N THR A 53 -14.61 -7.68 9.03
CA THR A 53 -13.48 -8.50 9.46
C THR A 53 -12.30 -8.39 8.50
N ALA A 54 -12.53 -8.48 7.19
CA ALA A 54 -11.48 -8.34 6.19
C ALA A 54 -10.85 -6.94 6.23
N GLY A 55 -11.68 -5.89 6.36
CA GLY A 55 -11.24 -4.51 6.57
C GLY A 55 -10.31 -4.38 7.77
N ALA A 56 -10.72 -4.92 8.92
CA ALA A 56 -9.93 -4.84 10.15
C ALA A 56 -8.55 -5.51 10.03
N ILE A 57 -8.47 -6.65 9.31
CA ILE A 57 -7.20 -7.35 9.07
C ILE A 57 -6.26 -6.52 8.19
N ILE A 58 -6.79 -5.88 7.14
CA ILE A 58 -5.96 -5.11 6.20
C ILE A 58 -5.70 -3.67 6.67
N TYR A 59 -6.44 -3.18 7.66
CA TYR A 59 -6.37 -1.81 8.19
C TYR A 59 -4.93 -1.34 8.44
N PRO A 60 -4.06 -2.08 9.17
CA PRO A 60 -2.71 -1.60 9.45
C PRO A 60 -1.87 -1.41 8.19
N VAL A 61 -2.10 -2.25 7.19
CA VAL A 61 -1.39 -2.16 5.91
C VAL A 61 -1.89 -0.95 5.11
N LYS A 62 -3.21 -0.73 5.04
CA LYS A 62 -3.78 0.44 4.36
C LYS A 62 -3.44 1.74 5.06
N TYR A 63 -3.41 1.75 6.38
CA TYR A 63 -2.97 2.88 7.19
C TYR A 63 -1.57 3.32 6.75
N ILE A 64 -0.60 2.41 6.75
CA ILE A 64 0.78 2.72 6.35
C ILE A 64 0.86 3.11 4.87
N LEU A 65 0.14 2.42 3.98
CA LEU A 65 0.29 2.64 2.54
C LEU A 65 -0.49 3.85 2.00
N VAL A 66 -1.61 4.23 2.61
CA VAL A 66 -2.60 5.14 2.01
C VAL A 66 -2.79 6.41 2.81
N GLU A 67 -2.94 6.30 4.14
CA GLU A 67 -3.35 7.43 4.98
C GLU A 67 -2.39 8.65 4.89
N PRO A 68 -1.04 8.51 4.87
CA PRO A 68 -0.14 9.67 4.82
C PRO A 68 -0.28 10.53 3.56
N LEU A 69 -0.83 9.96 2.48
CA LEU A 69 -1.09 10.66 1.23
C LEU A 69 -2.59 10.84 0.95
N SER A 70 -3.47 10.45 1.88
CA SER A 70 -4.92 10.51 1.70
C SER A 70 -5.43 11.94 1.44
N PHE A 71 -4.76 12.96 1.97
CA PHE A 71 -5.07 14.37 1.74
C PHE A 71 -5.00 14.76 0.25
N LEU A 72 -4.17 14.07 -0.56
CA LEU A 72 -4.10 14.31 -2.01
C LEU A 72 -5.34 13.80 -2.76
N ALA A 73 -6.10 12.90 -2.15
CA ALA A 73 -7.33 12.34 -2.69
C ALA A 73 -8.60 13.04 -2.17
N GLN A 74 -8.46 14.09 -1.34
CA GLN A 74 -9.58 14.89 -0.83
C GLN A 74 -10.00 16.02 -1.78
N ASP A 75 -9.18 16.33 -2.79
CA ASP A 75 -9.55 17.26 -3.85
C ASP A 75 -10.74 16.64 -4.64
N PRO A 76 -11.84 17.36 -4.87
CA PRO A 76 -12.97 16.86 -5.65
C PRO A 76 -12.64 16.56 -7.12
N ASP A 77 -11.53 17.10 -7.66
CA ASP A 77 -11.04 16.78 -9.01
C ASP A 77 -9.51 16.60 -9.03
N PRO A 78 -8.99 15.56 -8.36
CA PRO A 78 -7.55 15.36 -8.27
C PRO A 78 -7.05 14.93 -9.65
N VAL A 79 -6.04 15.63 -10.17
CA VAL A 79 -5.41 15.30 -11.46
C VAL A 79 -4.88 13.86 -11.40
N PRO A 80 -5.51 12.88 -12.10
CA PRO A 80 -5.29 11.45 -11.82
C PRO A 80 -3.83 10.99 -11.97
N PRO A 81 -3.05 11.50 -12.94
CA PRO A 81 -1.62 11.20 -13.02
C PRO A 81 -0.81 11.63 -11.78
N ILE A 82 -1.15 12.75 -11.16
CA ILE A 82 -0.39 13.31 -10.02
C ILE A 82 -0.53 12.39 -8.81
N LEU A 83 -1.75 11.93 -8.53
CA LEU A 83 -2.03 11.03 -7.41
C LEU A 83 -1.26 9.71 -7.56
N LEU A 84 -1.29 9.13 -8.76
CA LEU A 84 -0.58 7.88 -9.06
C LEU A 84 0.94 8.05 -8.88
N ILE A 85 1.52 9.15 -9.37
CA ILE A 85 2.95 9.44 -9.24
C ILE A 85 3.34 9.65 -7.77
N ALA A 86 2.54 10.40 -7.01
CA ALA A 86 2.80 10.65 -5.58
C ALA A 86 2.84 9.34 -4.79
N PHE A 87 1.86 8.46 -4.99
CA PHE A 87 1.83 7.13 -4.39
C PHE A 87 2.99 6.24 -4.85
N ALA A 88 3.33 6.26 -6.13
CA ALA A 88 4.45 5.48 -6.64
C ALA A 88 5.79 5.91 -6.03
N ILE A 89 6.03 7.22 -5.86
CA ILE A 89 7.24 7.76 -5.21
C ILE A 89 7.26 7.35 -3.73
N TYR A 90 6.14 7.52 -3.02
CA TYR A 90 6.03 7.16 -1.62
C TYR A 90 6.26 5.67 -1.37
N TRP A 91 5.61 4.81 -2.15
CA TRP A 91 5.77 3.37 -2.06
C TRP A 91 7.17 2.90 -2.49
N ALA A 92 7.81 3.58 -3.43
CA ALA A 92 9.22 3.32 -3.76
C ALA A 92 10.15 3.63 -2.57
N ALA A 93 9.88 4.69 -1.81
CA ALA A 93 10.62 5.00 -0.59
C ALA A 93 10.43 3.91 0.48
N ILE A 94 9.19 3.45 0.70
CA ILE A 94 8.91 2.31 1.59
C ILE A 94 9.66 1.06 1.13
N ALA A 95 9.61 0.74 -0.17
CA ALA A 95 10.30 -0.42 -0.74
C ALA A 95 11.80 -0.35 -0.51
N LEU A 96 12.42 0.83 -0.62
CA LEU A 96 13.84 1.03 -0.31
C LEU A 96 14.12 0.72 1.15
N VAL A 97 13.35 1.30 2.08
CA VAL A 97 13.51 1.05 3.52
C VAL A 97 13.40 -0.44 3.83
N LEU A 98 12.36 -1.11 3.32
CA LEU A 98 12.16 -2.55 3.51
C LEU A 98 13.30 -3.38 2.91
N TYR A 99 13.80 -3.01 1.73
CA TYR A 99 14.94 -3.70 1.11
C TYR A 99 16.19 -3.64 2.00
N TYR A 100 16.50 -2.46 2.54
CA TYR A 100 17.64 -2.27 3.42
C TYR A 100 17.47 -2.97 4.77
N LEU A 101 16.28 -2.94 5.35
CA LEU A 101 15.98 -3.71 6.57
C LEU A 101 16.17 -5.21 6.33
N CYS A 102 15.61 -5.76 5.25
CA CYS A 102 15.80 -7.17 4.88
C CYS A 102 17.27 -7.54 4.66
N TYR A 103 18.03 -6.64 4.01
CA TYR A 103 19.46 -6.81 3.82
C TYR A 103 20.22 -6.83 5.16
N LEU A 104 19.89 -5.89 6.05
CA LEU A 104 20.50 -5.77 7.37
C LEU A 104 20.22 -7.00 8.24
N PHE A 105 18.96 -7.44 8.35
CA PHE A 105 18.59 -8.64 9.10
C PHE A 105 19.32 -9.88 8.58
N ARG A 106 19.39 -10.06 7.27
CA ARG A 106 20.14 -11.17 6.68
C ARG A 106 21.62 -11.12 7.07
N LYS A 107 22.24 -9.93 7.01
CA LYS A 107 23.65 -9.73 7.38
C LYS A 107 23.90 -10.09 8.85
N ILE A 108 23.00 -9.69 9.76
CA ILE A 108 23.08 -10.01 11.19
C ILE A 108 22.97 -11.53 11.42
N ILE A 109 22.01 -12.19 10.78
CA ILE A 109 21.80 -13.63 10.91
C ILE A 109 23.01 -14.42 10.39
N THR A 110 23.60 -14.01 9.25
CA THR A 110 24.79 -14.69 8.71
C THR A 110 26.00 -14.53 9.61
N ARG A 111 26.18 -13.36 10.24
CA ARG A 111 27.31 -13.11 11.16
C ARG A 111 27.24 -13.94 12.43
N LYS A 112 26.05 -14.30 12.91
CA LYS A 112 25.88 -15.17 14.10
C LYS A 112 26.16 -16.65 13.82
N LYS A 113 26.26 -17.07 12.56
CA LYS A 113 26.46 -18.47 12.16
C LYS A 113 27.93 -18.83 11.88
N THR A 114 28.79 -17.83 11.73
CA THR A 114 30.26 -17.93 11.68
C THR A 114 30.81 -17.66 13.06
#